data_AF-A0A2E5XNJ2-F1
#
_entry.id   AF-A0A2E5XNJ2-F1
#
_cell.length_a   1.000
_cell.length_b   1.000
_cell.length_c   1.000
_cell.angle_alpha   90.00
_cell.angle_beta   90.00
_cell.angle_gamma   90.00
#
_symmetry.space_group_name_H-M   'P 1'
#
loop_
_entity.id
_entity.type
_entity.pdbx_description
1 polymer ?
#
loop_
_entity_poly.entity_id
_entity_poly.type
_entity_poly.pdbx_seq_one_letter_code
_entity_poly.pdbx_strand_id
1 'polypeptide(L)' 'MKSKEISTEEDNYTDTIGWNTAMGTVLEEEIETVEEPKTITHQCSMCGSIMTIPKPKRERYRIVCSHPMCGHADSVGF' A
#
# COMPACT_ATOMS: atom_id res chain seq x y z
N MET A 1 -9.80 -56.08 -18.82
CA MET A 1 -9.23 -54.78 -19.24
C MET A 1 -8.15 -54.43 -18.23
N LYS A 2 -6.88 -54.42 -18.65
CA LYS A 2 -5.72 -54.35 -17.75
C LYS A 2 -5.32 -52.88 -17.65
N SER A 3 -5.54 -52.27 -16.49
CA SER A 3 -5.27 -50.86 -16.23
C SER A 3 -3.79 -50.58 -16.46
N LYS A 4 -3.49 -49.63 -17.36
CA LYS A 4 -2.13 -49.19 -17.65
C LYS A 4 -1.69 -48.29 -16.49
N GLU A 5 -0.67 -48.75 -15.79
CA GLU A 5 -0.04 -48.11 -14.64
C GLU A 5 0.36 -46.68 -15.01
N ILE A 6 -0.10 -45.69 -14.23
CA ILE A 6 0.34 -44.30 -14.36
C ILE A 6 1.81 -44.31 -13.97
N SER A 7 2.68 -44.09 -14.95
CA SER A 7 4.13 -43.94 -14.76
C SER A 7 4.36 -42.92 -13.65
N THR A 8 4.94 -43.37 -12.54
CA THR A 8 5.45 -42.53 -11.47
C THR A 8 6.70 -41.82 -11.97
N GLU A 9 6.50 -40.86 -12.86
CA GLU A 9 7.49 -39.83 -13.12
C GLU A 9 7.35 -38.86 -11.95
N GLU A 10 8.35 -38.92 -11.05
CA GLU A 10 8.43 -38.12 -9.85
C GLU A 10 8.36 -36.64 -10.24
N ASP A 11 7.22 -36.00 -9.96
CA ASP A 11 7.03 -34.55 -10.01
C ASP A 11 7.98 -33.87 -9.01
N ASN A 12 9.25 -33.76 -9.36
CA ASN A 12 10.26 -33.01 -8.63
C ASN A 12 10.12 -31.51 -8.96
N TYR A 13 8.92 -30.96 -8.75
CA TYR A 13 8.76 -29.52 -8.68
C TYR A 13 9.30 -29.05 -7.33
N THR A 14 10.53 -28.52 -7.34
CA THR A 14 11.15 -27.92 -6.16
C THR A 14 10.66 -26.48 -6.04
N ASP A 15 9.67 -26.25 -5.18
CA ASP A 15 9.26 -24.92 -4.74
C ASP A 15 10.41 -24.31 -3.90
N THR A 16 11.39 -23.73 -4.59
CA THR A 16 12.43 -22.90 -3.97
C THR A 16 12.45 -21.52 -4.62
N ILE A 17 11.28 -20.89 -4.64
CA ILE A 17 11.16 -19.44 -4.81
C ILE A 17 10.90 -18.82 -3.44
N GLY A 18 11.88 -18.96 -2.56
CA GLY A 18 12.03 -18.10 -1.40
C GLY A 18 13.31 -17.31 -1.63
N TRP A 19 13.26 -15.99 -1.57
CA TRP A 19 14.44 -15.13 -1.63
C TRP A 19 15.49 -15.68 -0.64
N ASN A 20 16.52 -16.36 -1.15
CA ASN A 20 17.57 -16.92 -0.31
C ASN A 20 18.43 -15.77 0.21
N THR A 21 18.11 -15.24 1.39
CA THR A 21 19.04 -14.42 2.18
C THR A 21 20.08 -15.35 2.81
N ALA A 22 20.97 -15.89 1.97
CA ALA A 22 22.18 -16.57 2.42
C ALA A 22 23.16 -15.50 2.95
N MET A 23 23.44 -15.64 4.23
CA MET A 23 24.30 -14.81 5.07
C MET A 23 25.53 -14.26 4.35
N GLY A 24 25.59 -12.94 4.22
CA GLY A 24 26.77 -12.20 3.79
C GLY A 24 26.63 -10.77 4.26
N THR A 25 27.17 -10.50 5.46
CA THR A 25 27.24 -9.18 6.12
C THR A 25 25.96 -8.34 5.98
N VAL A 26 25.14 -8.33 7.03
CA VAL A 26 24.25 -7.18 7.26
C VAL A 26 25.19 -5.97 7.35
N LEU A 27 25.43 -5.28 6.23
CA LEU A 27 25.75 -3.86 6.28
C LEU A 27 24.64 -3.30 7.15
N GLU A 28 24.99 -2.62 8.22
CA GLU A 28 24.04 -1.90 9.06
C GLU A 28 23.23 -1.04 8.09
N GLU A 29 22.08 -1.57 7.68
CA GLU A 29 21.10 -0.86 6.89
C GLU A 29 20.70 0.21 7.87
N GLU A 30 21.28 1.39 7.71
CA GLU A 30 20.76 2.61 8.28
C GLU A 30 19.32 2.58 7.83
N ILE A 31 18.47 2.10 8.73
CA ILE A 31 17.03 2.05 8.63
C ILE A 31 16.68 3.51 8.42
N GLU A 32 16.70 3.94 7.16
CA GLU A 32 16.11 5.18 6.70
C GLU A 32 14.70 5.05 7.22
N THR A 33 14.46 5.68 8.35
CA THR A 33 13.20 5.64 9.05
C THR A 33 12.22 6.12 8.02
N VAL A 34 11.46 5.19 7.43
CA VAL A 34 10.53 5.45 6.35
C VAL A 34 9.62 6.51 6.90
N GLU A 35 9.85 7.77 6.50
CA GLU A 35 9.11 8.87 7.08
C GLU A 35 7.66 8.62 6.69
N GLU A 36 6.82 8.31 7.69
CA GLU A 36 5.41 8.08 7.44
C GLU A 36 4.87 9.26 6.61
N PRO A 37 4.04 9.01 5.58
CA PRO A 37 3.55 10.10 4.74
C PRO A 37 2.79 11.10 5.61
N LYS A 38 3.40 12.27 5.78
CA LYS A 38 2.88 13.39 6.58
C LYS A 38 1.62 14.02 5.96
N THR A 39 1.24 13.56 4.77
CA THR A 39 0.17 14.11 3.93
C THR A 39 -0.79 13.04 3.43
N ILE A 40 -2.08 13.38 3.41
CA ILE A 40 -3.19 12.57 2.89
C ILE A 40 -3.73 13.22 1.63
N THR A 41 -4.10 12.42 0.64
CA THR A 41 -4.84 12.87 -0.53
C THR A 41 -6.35 12.85 -0.25
N HIS A 42 -7.01 14.00 -0.42
CA HIS A 42 -8.46 14.12 -0.30
C HIS A 42 -9.07 14.55 -1.64
N GLN A 43 -10.17 13.93 -2.02
CA GLN A 43 -10.94 14.30 -3.20
C GLN A 43 -12.17 15.09 -2.77
N CYS A 44 -12.31 16.33 -3.25
CA CYS A 44 -13.46 17.17 -2.91
C CYS A 44 -14.75 16.60 -3.52
N SER A 45 -15.81 16.47 -2.71
CA SER A 45 -17.10 15.90 -3.15
C SER A 45 -17.82 16.75 -4.19
N MET A 46 -17.64 18.08 -4.15
CA MET A 46 -18.36 19.03 -5.01
C MET A 46 -17.70 19.22 -6.38
N CYS A 47 -16.38 19.33 -6.43
CA CYS A 47 -15.64 19.69 -7.66
C CYS A 47 -14.69 18.59 -8.16
N GLY A 48 -14.52 17.51 -7.39
CA GLY A 48 -13.63 16.41 -7.76
C GLY A 48 -12.13 16.74 -7.70
N SER A 49 -11.74 17.94 -7.30
CA SER A 49 -10.33 18.32 -7.18
C SER A 49 -9.62 17.46 -6.13
N ILE A 50 -8.43 16.99 -6.47
CA ILE A 50 -7.57 16.24 -5.54
C ILE A 50 -6.69 17.25 -4.80
N MET A 51 -6.72 17.19 -3.48
CA MET A 51 -5.96 18.07 -2.59
C MET A 51 -5.04 17.25 -1.70
N THR A 52 -3.81 17.70 -1.56
CA THR A 52 -2.84 17.12 -0.62
C THR A 52 -2.88 17.91 0.67
N ILE A 53 -3.29 17.27 1.76
CA ILE A 53 -3.57 17.90 3.06
C ILE A 53 -2.66 17.27 4.11
N PRO A 54 -2.10 18.04 5.06
CA PRO A 54 -1.35 17.45 6.17
C PRO A 54 -2.24 16.50 7.00
N LYS A 55 -1.64 15.45 7.56
CA LYS A 55 -2.33 14.48 8.41
C LYS A 55 -3.05 15.20 9.56
N PRO A 56 -4.39 15.14 9.63
CA PRO A 56 -5.14 15.78 10.69
C PRO A 56 -4.87 15.04 12.01
N LYS A 57 -4.76 15.80 13.10
CA LYS A 57 -4.54 15.25 14.45
C LYS A 57 -5.81 14.64 15.07
N ARG A 58 -6.97 14.84 14.46
CA ARG A 58 -8.28 14.44 14.98
C ARG A 58 -8.97 13.53 13.97
N GLU A 59 -9.71 12.55 14.49
CA GLU A 59 -10.52 11.63 13.68
C GLU A 59 -11.62 12.35 12.89
N ARG A 60 -12.18 13.43 13.47
CA ARG A 60 -13.20 14.27 12.84
C ARG A 60 -12.63 15.64 12.49
N TYR A 61 -12.69 15.99 11.21
CA TYR A 61 -12.16 17.25 10.70
C TYR A 61 -12.96 17.74 9.49
N ARG A 62 -12.83 19.04 9.22
CA ARG A 62 -13.43 19.69 8.04
C ARG A 62 -12.32 20.13 7.11
N ILE A 63 -12.46 19.80 5.84
CA ILE A 63 -11.54 20.17 4.77
C ILE A 63 -12.21 21.24 3.94
N VAL A 64 -11.59 22.41 3.86
CA VAL A 64 -12.04 23.46 2.93
C VAL A 64 -11.31 23.28 1.60
N CYS A 65 -12.07 23.23 0.52
CA CYS A 65 -11.50 23.13 -0.81
C CYS A 65 -10.65 24.35 -1.13
N SER A 66 -9.39 24.14 -1.51
CA SER A 66 -8.44 25.19 -1.90
C SER A 66 -8.73 25.78 -3.29
N HIS A 67 -9.67 25.19 -4.03
CA HIS A 67 -10.10 25.72 -5.31
C HIS A 67 -10.95 26.99 -5.10
N PRO A 68 -10.56 28.16 -5.67
CA PRO A 68 -11.15 29.46 -5.35
C PRO A 68 -12.62 29.59 -5.78
N MET A 69 -13.08 28.77 -6.72
CA MET A 69 -14.46 28.76 -7.20
C MET A 69 -15.37 27.78 -6.45
N CYS A 70 -14.79 26.86 -5.65
CA CYS A 70 -15.55 25.82 -4.98
C CYS A 70 -15.90 26.21 -3.54
N GLY A 71 -14.90 26.56 -2.72
CA GLY A 71 -15.10 26.97 -1.32
C GLY A 71 -15.83 25.94 -0.44
N HIS A 72 -16.03 24.71 -0.93
CA HIS A 72 -16.80 23.68 -0.25
C HIS A 72 -16.07 23.15 0.98
N ALA A 73 -16.82 22.86 2.04
CA ALA A 73 -16.30 22.29 3.28
C ALA A 73 -16.77 20.84 3.43
N ASP A 74 -15.90 19.89 3.12
CA ASP A 74 -16.15 18.46 3.30
C ASP A 74 -15.93 18.07 4.77
N SER A 75 -16.90 17.37 5.38
CA SER A 75 -16.75 16.77 6.71
C SER A 75 -16.28 15.32 6.59
N VAL A 76 -15.12 15.00 7.17
CA VAL A 76 -14.57 13.64 7.19
C VAL A 76 -14.58 13.11 8.63
N GLY A 77 -15.04 11.86 8.78
CA GLY A 77 -15.22 11.17 10.06
C GLY A 77 -16.70 10.96 10.39
N PHE A 78 -17.14 9.71 10.46
CA PHE A 78 -18.45 9.30 10.98
C PHE A 78 -18.42 9.18 12.51
#